data_AF-A0A932H5A9-F1
#
_entry.id   AF-A0A932H5A9-F1
#
_cell.length_a   1.000
_cell.length_b   1.000
_cell.length_c   1.000
_cell.angle_alpha   90.00
_cell.angle_beta   90.00
_cell.angle_gamma   90.00
#
_symmetry.space_group_name_H-M   'P 1'
#
loop_
_entity.id
_entity.type
_entity.pdbx_description
1 polymer ?
#
loop_
_entity_poly.entity_id
_entity_poly.type
_entity_poly.pdbx_seq_one_letter_code
_entity_poly.pdbx_strand_id
1 'polypeptide(L)'
;MSQRIRGITDEEAKGAAKETFDASNELLGRTANLLRILAHSPNVARWFLPLVAAVRQPSAGAVSDVRLRNLAVLKTSTLNGCRY
;
A
#
# COMPACT_ATOMS: atom_id res chain seq x y z
N MET A 1 20.03 -3.21 0.53
CA MET A 1 19.78 -3.21 -0.93
C MET A 1 19.37 -1.81 -1.33
N SER A 2 19.92 -1.25 -2.41
CA SER A 2 19.43 0.02 -2.94
C SER A 2 18.15 -0.20 -3.73
N GLN A 3 17.09 0.55 -3.41
CA GLN A 3 15.84 0.56 -4.16
C GLN A 3 16.10 1.10 -5.57
N ARG A 4 15.72 0.37 -6.62
CA ARG A 4 16.01 0.75 -8.02
C ARG A 4 15.09 1.84 -8.57
N ILE A 5 13.84 1.86 -8.09
CA ILE A 5 12.84 2.86 -8.47
C ILE A 5 12.57 3.72 -7.25
N ARG A 6 12.93 5.02 -7.30
CA ARG A 6 12.66 5.95 -6.21
C ARG A 6 11.15 6.22 -6.12
N GLY A 7 10.62 6.28 -4.91
CA GLY A 7 9.24 6.74 -4.69
C GLY A 7 9.11 8.25 -4.90
N ILE A 8 7.96 8.70 -5.38
CA ILE A 8 7.61 10.12 -5.43
C ILE A 8 7.50 10.66 -3.99
N THR A 9 8.15 11.79 -3.69
CA THR A 9 8.03 12.43 -2.36
C THR A 9 6.72 13.19 -2.23
N ASP A 10 6.37 13.63 -1.02
CA ASP A 10 5.14 14.39 -0.80
C ASP A 10 5.19 15.77 -1.48
N GLU A 11 6.37 16.39 -1.56
CA GLU A 11 6.60 17.67 -2.23
C GLU A 11 6.52 17.54 -3.76
N GLU A 12 6.94 16.41 -4.30
CA GLU A 12 6.92 16.12 -5.74
C GLU A 12 5.52 15.68 -6.23
N ALA A 13 4.67 15.18 -5.33
CA ALA A 13 3.37 14.63 -5.67
C ALA A 13 2.42 15.72 -6.21
N LYS A 14 1.88 15.49 -7.41
CA LYS A 14 0.92 16.37 -8.08
C LYS A 14 -0.19 15.54 -8.73
N GLY A 15 -1.36 16.16 -8.96
CA GLY A 15 -2.52 15.51 -9.57
C GLY A 15 -2.89 14.20 -8.87
N ALA A 16 -3.14 13.15 -9.67
CA ALA A 16 -3.58 11.84 -9.19
C ALA A 16 -2.62 11.18 -8.17
N ALA A 17 -1.31 11.46 -8.23
CA ALA A 17 -0.36 10.95 -7.23
C ALA A 17 -0.62 11.58 -5.85
N LYS A 18 -0.85 12.90 -5.81
CA LYS A 18 -1.18 13.60 -4.57
C LYS A 18 -2.52 13.15 -4.00
N GLU A 19 -3.56 13.05 -4.83
CA GLU A 19 -4.87 12.52 -4.43
C GLU A 19 -4.74 11.12 -3.80
N THR A 20 -3.93 10.26 -4.40
CA THR A 20 -3.67 8.90 -3.89
C THR A 20 -2.95 8.92 -2.54
N PHE A 21 -2.00 9.84 -2.34
CA PHE A 21 -1.27 9.97 -1.07
C PHE A 21 -2.17 10.50 0.04
N ASP A 22 -2.94 11.54 -0.26
CA ASP A 22 -3.89 12.13 0.68
C ASP A 22 -4.93 11.08 1.12
N ALA A 23 -5.49 10.30 0.19
CA ALA A 23 -6.39 9.19 0.50
C ALA A 23 -5.72 8.08 1.33
N SER A 24 -4.46 7.74 1.05
CA SER A 24 -3.70 6.76 1.85
C SER A 24 -3.43 7.26 3.26
N ASN A 25 -3.14 8.56 3.42
CA ASN A 25 -2.90 9.16 4.72
C ASN A 25 -4.20 9.18 5.55
N GLU A 26 -5.34 9.49 4.93
CA GLU A 26 -6.65 9.42 5.60
C GLU A 26 -7.01 7.98 6.02
N LEU A 27 -6.85 7.01 5.11
CA LEU A 27 -7.27 5.63 5.37
C LEU A 27 -6.32 4.84 6.28
N LEU A 28 -5.01 5.06 6.16
CA LEU A 28 -3.96 4.23 6.78
C LEU A 28 -3.03 5.02 7.69
N GLY A 29 -3.23 6.33 7.85
CA GLY A 29 -2.38 7.22 8.64
C GLY A 29 -1.03 7.56 8.01
N ARG A 30 -0.71 6.99 6.83
CA ARG A 30 0.54 7.22 6.10
C ARG A 30 0.49 6.74 4.66
N THR A 31 1.41 7.23 3.84
CA THR A 31 1.71 6.72 2.50
C THR A 31 2.92 5.80 2.54
N ALA A 32 2.72 4.51 2.25
CA ALA A 32 3.80 3.51 2.22
C ALA A 32 4.71 3.67 0.99
N ASN A 33 6.01 3.32 1.09
CA ASN A 33 6.94 3.52 -0.04
C ASN A 33 6.53 2.74 -1.30
N LEU A 34 5.89 1.57 -1.16
CA LEU A 34 5.31 0.87 -2.32
C LEU A 34 4.29 1.74 -3.07
N LEU A 35 3.39 2.42 -2.36
CA LEU A 35 2.42 3.32 -2.99
C LEU A 35 3.10 4.51 -3.66
N ARG A 36 4.19 5.03 -3.05
CA ARG A 36 5.03 6.09 -3.65
C ARG A 36 5.70 5.66 -4.95
N ILE A 37 6.06 4.38 -5.08
CA ILE A 37 6.59 3.81 -6.32
C ILE A 37 5.45 3.61 -7.34
N LEU A 38 4.32 3.05 -6.91
CA LEU A 38 3.17 2.80 -7.79
C LEU A 38 2.59 4.10 -8.35
N ALA A 39 2.72 5.23 -7.65
CA ALA A 39 2.25 6.53 -8.10
C ALA A 39 2.92 7.04 -9.40
N HIS A 40 4.04 6.45 -9.83
CA HIS A 40 4.57 6.63 -11.20
C HIS A 40 3.59 6.14 -12.28
N SER A 41 2.66 5.26 -11.92
CA SER A 41 1.54 4.81 -12.75
C SER A 41 0.20 5.05 -12.03
N PRO A 42 -0.38 6.26 -12.15
CA PRO A 42 -1.60 6.62 -11.42
C PRO A 42 -2.78 5.67 -11.67
N ASN A 43 -2.89 5.13 -12.89
CA ASN A 43 -3.94 4.17 -13.26
C ASN A 43 -3.83 2.82 -12.52
N VAL A 44 -2.63 2.45 -12.04
CA VAL A 44 -2.42 1.28 -11.20
C VAL A 44 -2.59 1.66 -9.73
N ALA A 45 -1.98 2.77 -9.31
CA ALA A 45 -2.02 3.25 -7.92
C ALA A 45 -3.46 3.43 -7.41
N ARG A 46 -4.37 3.94 -8.25
CA ARG A 46 -5.79 4.15 -7.93
C ARG A 46 -6.52 2.89 -7.45
N TRP A 47 -6.09 1.71 -7.92
CA TRP A 47 -6.73 0.44 -7.58
C TRP A 47 -6.06 -0.27 -6.39
N PHE A 48 -4.80 0.06 -6.12
CA PHE A 48 -4.04 -0.62 -5.10
C PHE A 48 -4.56 -0.34 -3.68
N LEU A 49 -4.86 0.93 -3.37
CA LEU A 49 -5.37 1.29 -2.04
C LEU A 49 -6.73 0.63 -1.71
N PRO A 50 -7.73 0.64 -2.63
CA PRO A 50 -8.96 -0.14 -2.44
C PRO A 50 -8.73 -1.63 -2.24
N LEU A 51 -7.79 -2.25 -2.98
CA LEU A 51 -7.44 -3.66 -2.79
C LEU A 51 -6.89 -3.91 -1.37
N VAL A 52 -5.98 -3.06 -0.89
CA VAL A 52 -5.44 -3.16 0.48
C VAL A 52 -6.56 -3.03 1.51
N ALA A 53 -7.50 -2.10 1.31
CA ALA A 53 -8.64 -1.93 2.17
C ALA A 53 -9.51 -3.19 2.22
N ALA A 54 -9.90 -3.72 1.06
CA ALA A 54 -10.77 -4.88 0.94
C ALA A 54 -10.20 -6.14 1.60
N VAL A 55 -8.89 -6.36 1.53
CA VAL A 55 -8.26 -7.56 2.13
C VAL A 55 -7.88 -7.39 3.60
N ARG A 56 -7.82 -6.16 4.13
CA ARG A 56 -7.38 -5.90 5.51
C ARG A 56 -8.47 -5.40 6.45
N GLN A 57 -9.37 -4.56 5.95
CA GLN A 57 -10.34 -3.84 6.75
C GLN A 57 -11.65 -4.64 6.85
N PRO A 58 -12.12 -4.98 8.06
CA PRO A 58 -13.39 -5.70 8.24
C PRO A 58 -14.57 -4.98 7.59
N SER A 59 -14.63 -3.65 7.73
CA SER A 59 -15.69 -2.81 7.15
C SER A 59 -15.65 -2.67 5.63
N ALA A 60 -14.57 -3.11 4.96
CA ALA A 60 -14.41 -2.99 3.52
C ALA A 60 -14.42 -4.34 2.78
N GLY A 61 -14.64 -5.46 3.49
CA GLY A 61 -14.79 -6.79 2.88
C GLY A 61 -13.94 -7.91 3.49
N ALA A 62 -13.07 -7.61 4.44
CA ALA A 62 -12.19 -8.63 5.02
C ALA A 62 -12.95 -9.51 6.05
N VAL A 63 -13.28 -10.74 5.66
CA VAL A 63 -14.11 -11.66 6.48
C VAL A 63 -13.34 -12.51 7.50
N SER A 64 -12.02 -12.61 7.38
CA SER A 64 -11.18 -13.41 8.26
C SER A 64 -10.90 -12.74 9.63
N ASP A 65 -10.32 -13.47 10.57
CA ASP A 65 -9.80 -12.86 11.79
C ASP A 65 -8.57 -11.96 11.49
N VAL A 66 -8.45 -10.85 12.20
CA VAL A 66 -7.38 -9.86 11.99
C VAL A 66 -5.98 -10.43 12.29
N ARG A 67 -5.86 -11.28 13.33
CA ARG A 67 -4.57 -11.91 13.66
C ARG A 67 -4.21 -12.93 12.60
N LEU A 68 -5.17 -13.73 12.14
CA LEU A 68 -4.96 -14.71 11.07
C LEU A 68 -4.47 -14.05 9.77
N ARG A 69 -5.06 -12.92 9.36
CA ARG A 69 -4.59 -12.18 8.18
C ARG A 69 -3.15 -11.70 8.33
N ASN A 70 -2.80 -11.13 9.47
CA ASN A 70 -1.45 -10.65 9.73
C ASN A 70 -0.44 -11.81 9.73
N LEU A 71 -0.79 -12.97 10.30
CA LEU A 71 0.05 -14.17 10.23
C LEU A 71 0.21 -14.68 8.80
N ALA A 72 -0.86 -14.66 7.98
CA ALA A 72 -0.77 -15.04 6.57
C ALA A 72 0.21 -14.14 5.79
N VAL A 73 0.16 -12.81 6.04
CA VAL A 73 1.11 -11.85 5.46
C VAL A 73 2.54 -12.16 5.90
N LEU A 74 2.78 -12.30 7.22
CA LEU A 74 4.11 -12.54 7.76
C LEU A 74 4.70 -13.87 7.28
N LYS A 75 3.91 -14.95 7.28
CA LYS A 75 4.34 -16.26 6.82
C LYS A 75 4.71 -16.23 5.34
N THR A 76 3.86 -15.63 4.52
CA THR A 76 4.12 -15.50 3.07
C THR A 76 5.37 -14.69 2.80
N SER A 77 5.54 -13.54 3.45
CA SER A 77 6.74 -12.70 3.31
C SER A 77 8.02 -13.44 3.76
N THR A 78 7.94 -14.19 4.86
CA THR A 78 9.07 -14.97 5.39
C THR A 78 9.47 -16.08 4.41
N LEU A 79 8.50 -16.84 3.90
CA LEU A 79 8.77 -17.90 2.92
C LEU A 79 9.37 -17.34 1.62
N ASN A 80 8.94 -16.15 1.20
CA ASN A 80 9.45 -15.48 0.01
C ASN A 80 10.74 -14.67 0.23
N GLY A 81 11.29 -14.67 1.46
CA GLY A 81 12.47 -13.87 1.80
C GLY A 81 12.28 -12.35 1.60
N CYS A 82 11.04 -11.86 1.69
CA CYS A 82 10.72 -10.44 1.55
C CYS A 82 11.12 -9.68 2.81
N ARG A 83 12.18 -8.86 2.71
CA ARG A 83 12.78 -8.09 3.82
C ARG A 83 12.53 -6.58 3.69
N TYR A 84 11.45 -6.21 3.01
CA TYR A 84 11.02 -4.82 2.87
C TYR A 84 10.55 -4.24 4.20
#